data_AF-A0A6N1XBF4-F1
#
_entry.id   AF-A0A6N1XBF4-F1
#
_cell.length_a   1.000
_cell.length_b   1.000
_cell.length_c   1.000
_cell.angle_alpha   90.00
_cell.angle_beta   90.00
_cell.angle_gamma   90.00
#
_symmetry.space_group_name_H-M   'P 1'
#
loop_
_entity.id
_entity.type
_entity.pdbx_description
1 polymer ?
#
loop_
_entity_poly.entity_id
_entity_poly.type
_entity_poly.pdbx_seq_one_letter_code
_entity_poly.pdbx_strand_id
1 'polypeptide(L)'
;MPATGFRWFHLQWTIPLLTVLACGLAGVFLWLAKSKSSDSWQRALEMLTMALLALLLGSEISYPLWERIGILRRLQFPLRFLQIAFVASAFALVWSAACVVQTRRKTVWMMIGAFLIGSTAMLGALERQYTAEAKPALTVAAPGIAQRGQPEMKPATAGDAWRKYLDQGGWEADCSILKLSCTRSVSKTHHKVWVAEATVDIQGFRLPMFWFPGWEFLVNGEAVTPSVDQDTGLPMIALRPGNTTVEARWRGLPQERNGAAISLMALLATVWLLYANRNRGLKRNSIHVA
;
A
#
# COMPACT_ATOMS: atom_id res chain seq x y z
N MET A 1 -9.22 15.74 -21.91
CA MET A 1 -8.22 15.08 -21.03
C MET A 1 -7.41 16.17 -20.34
N PRO A 2 -7.12 16.08 -19.04
CA PRO A 2 -6.26 17.07 -18.40
C PRO A 2 -4.91 17.11 -19.12
N ALA A 3 -4.43 18.30 -19.48
CA ALA A 3 -3.19 18.51 -20.23
C ALA A 3 -1.93 18.07 -19.46
N THR A 4 -2.08 17.77 -18.17
CA THR A 4 -1.02 17.34 -17.27
C THR A 4 -1.55 16.26 -16.32
N GLY A 5 -0.75 15.22 -16.15
CA GLY A 5 -1.06 13.97 -15.45
C GLY A 5 -0.21 12.85 -16.05
N PHE A 6 0.19 11.85 -15.26
CA PHE A 6 0.88 10.66 -15.78
C PHE A 6 0.14 10.18 -17.05
N ARG A 7 0.84 9.96 -18.17
CA ARG A 7 0.21 9.39 -19.38
C ARG A 7 -0.10 7.92 -19.11
N TRP A 8 -1.28 7.72 -18.54
CA TRP A 8 -1.78 6.50 -17.92
C TRP A 8 -1.74 5.26 -18.83
N PHE A 9 -1.95 5.44 -20.14
CA PHE A 9 -2.09 4.32 -21.07
C PHE A 9 -0.92 3.30 -21.04
N HIS A 10 0.34 3.74 -20.98
CA HIS A 10 1.46 2.78 -21.02
C HIS A 10 1.62 1.97 -19.73
N LEU A 11 1.45 2.59 -18.57
CA LEU A 11 1.60 1.92 -17.27
C LEU A 11 0.36 1.12 -16.91
N GLN A 12 -0.82 1.65 -17.22
CA GLN A 12 -2.10 1.11 -16.81
C GLN A 12 -2.57 -0.04 -17.70
N TRP A 13 -2.01 -0.27 -18.89
CA TRP A 13 -2.36 -1.43 -19.71
C TRP A 13 -1.31 -2.53 -19.68
N THR A 14 -0.03 -2.19 -19.51
CA THR A 14 1.04 -3.20 -19.40
C THR A 14 0.91 -4.01 -18.12
N ILE A 15 0.76 -3.35 -16.97
CA ILE A 15 0.67 -4.02 -15.66
C ILE A 15 -0.54 -4.98 -15.57
N PRO A 16 -1.78 -4.59 -15.94
CA PRO A 16 -2.91 -5.52 -15.90
C PRO A 16 -3.00 -6.45 -17.10
N LEU A 17 -2.11 -6.37 -18.09
CA LEU A 17 -2.19 -7.22 -19.29
C LEU A 17 -2.31 -8.70 -18.93
N LEU A 18 -1.51 -9.16 -17.96
CA LEU A 18 -1.59 -10.54 -17.46
C LEU A 18 -2.95 -10.85 -16.82
N THR A 19 -3.52 -9.90 -16.08
CA THR A 19 -4.84 -10.06 -15.45
C THR A 19 -5.95 -10.11 -16.52
N VAL A 20 -5.86 -9.26 -17.55
CA VAL A 20 -6.80 -9.26 -18.69
C VAL A 20 -6.70 -10.56 -19.47
N LEU A 21 -5.48 -11.05 -19.73
CA LEU A 21 -5.26 -12.35 -20.37
C LEU A 21 -5.82 -13.51 -19.53
N ALA A 22 -5.61 -13.50 -18.21
CA ALA A 22 -6.20 -14.49 -17.30
C ALA A 22 -7.73 -14.47 -17.35
N CYS A 23 -8.37 -13.29 -17.31
CA CYS A 23 -9.81 -13.13 -17.47
C CYS A 23 -10.29 -13.66 -18.83
N GLY A 24 -9.57 -13.36 -19.92
CA GLY A 24 -9.88 -13.84 -21.26
C GLY A 24 -9.83 -15.37 -21.36
N LEU A 25 -8.76 -15.98 -20.84
CA LEU A 25 -8.61 -17.44 -20.77
C LEU A 25 -9.71 -18.08 -19.93
N ALA A 26 -10.03 -17.52 -18.76
CA ALA A 26 -11.11 -18.00 -17.92
C ALA A 26 -12.47 -17.94 -18.64
N GLY A 27 -12.75 -16.85 -19.35
CA GLY A 27 -13.95 -16.70 -20.18
C GLY A 27 -14.03 -17.75 -21.30
N VAL A 28 -12.91 -18.02 -21.99
CA VAL A 28 -12.84 -19.10 -22.99
C VAL A 28 -13.11 -20.45 -22.33
N PHE A 29 -12.52 -20.78 -21.19
CA PHE A 29 -12.74 -22.05 -20.51
C PHE A 29 -14.20 -22.22 -20.06
N LEU A 30 -14.81 -21.18 -19.50
CA LEU A 30 -16.25 -21.16 -19.16
C LEU A 30 -17.14 -21.40 -20.38
N TRP A 31 -16.80 -20.80 -21.52
CA TRP A 31 -17.53 -21.00 -22.77
C TRP A 31 -17.40 -22.44 -23.29
N LEU A 32 -16.19 -23.01 -23.26
CA LEU A 32 -15.96 -24.41 -23.64
C LEU A 32 -16.67 -25.40 -22.69
N ALA A 33 -16.91 -24.99 -21.44
CA ALA A 33 -17.56 -25.79 -20.40
C ALA A 33 -19.10 -25.56 -20.30
N LYS A 34 -19.69 -24.70 -21.14
CA LYS A 34 -21.11 -24.26 -21.05
C LYS A 34 -22.13 -25.41 -20.98
N SER A 35 -21.79 -26.58 -21.52
CA SER A 35 -22.67 -27.76 -21.51
C SER A 35 -22.88 -28.38 -20.12
N LYS A 36 -22.06 -28.06 -19.12
CA LYS A 36 -22.16 -28.62 -17.76
C LYS A 36 -22.20 -27.50 -16.72
N SER A 37 -23.42 -27.07 -16.38
CA SER A 37 -23.64 -26.17 -15.25
C SER A 37 -23.32 -26.92 -13.94
N SER A 38 -22.13 -26.69 -13.41
CA SER A 38 -21.64 -27.24 -12.14
C SER A 38 -21.42 -26.10 -11.13
N ASP A 39 -21.37 -26.42 -9.84
CA ASP A 39 -21.04 -25.46 -8.78
C ASP A 39 -19.71 -24.73 -9.07
N SER A 40 -18.69 -25.47 -9.56
CA SER A 40 -17.42 -24.88 -9.98
C SER A 40 -17.56 -23.87 -11.12
N TRP A 41 -18.49 -24.09 -12.07
CA TRP A 41 -18.74 -23.16 -13.17
C TRP A 41 -19.35 -21.86 -12.67
N GLN A 42 -20.30 -21.93 -11.73
CA GLN A 42 -20.92 -20.75 -11.11
C GLN A 42 -19.89 -19.93 -10.34
N ARG A 43 -19.08 -20.57 -9.49
CA ARG A 43 -18.01 -19.90 -8.74
C ARG A 43 -16.98 -19.24 -9.67
N ALA A 44 -16.61 -19.90 -10.76
CA ALA A 44 -15.72 -19.34 -11.76
C ALA A 44 -16.33 -18.11 -12.44
N LEU A 45 -17.63 -18.12 -12.76
CA LEU A 45 -18.33 -16.98 -13.32
C LEU A 45 -18.37 -15.80 -12.33
N GLU A 46 -18.71 -16.04 -11.06
CA GLU A 46 -18.73 -15.02 -10.02
C GLU A 46 -17.37 -14.33 -9.85
N MET A 47 -16.29 -15.10 -9.80
CA MET A 47 -14.93 -14.55 -9.72
C MET A 47 -14.53 -13.80 -10.98
N LEU A 48 -14.91 -14.29 -12.16
CA LEU A 48 -14.65 -13.60 -13.42
C LEU A 48 -15.38 -12.24 -13.44
N THR A 49 -16.64 -12.20 -13.03
CA THR A 49 -17.42 -10.96 -12.92
C THR A 49 -16.76 -9.99 -11.93
N MET A 50 -16.35 -10.46 -10.76
CA MET A 50 -15.61 -9.64 -9.78
C MET A 50 -14.32 -9.08 -10.36
N ALA A 51 -13.54 -9.91 -11.08
CA ALA A 51 -12.30 -9.49 -11.71
C ALA A 51 -12.52 -8.42 -12.78
N LEU A 52 -13.53 -8.59 -13.63
CA LEU A 52 -13.89 -7.63 -14.69
C LEU A 52 -14.39 -6.29 -14.10
N LEU A 53 -15.21 -6.33 -13.05
CA LEU A 53 -15.65 -5.12 -12.34
C LEU A 53 -14.47 -4.39 -11.69
N ALA A 54 -13.55 -5.13 -11.07
CA ALA A 54 -12.34 -4.55 -10.49
C ALA A 54 -11.41 -3.95 -11.56
N LEU A 55 -11.24 -4.59 -12.72
CA LEU A 55 -10.52 -4.02 -13.87
C LEU A 55 -11.20 -2.74 -14.39
N LEU A 56 -12.53 -2.74 -14.49
CA LEU A 56 -13.30 -1.56 -14.90
C LEU A 56 -13.07 -0.39 -13.92
N LEU A 57 -13.18 -0.64 -12.62
CA LEU A 57 -12.93 0.36 -11.57
C LEU A 57 -11.47 0.83 -11.53
N GLY A 58 -10.53 -0.02 -11.94
CA GLY A 58 -9.11 0.33 -12.07
C GLY A 58 -8.76 1.08 -13.36
N SER A 59 -9.68 1.14 -14.33
CA SER A 59 -9.47 1.75 -15.65
C SER A 59 -9.89 3.22 -15.72
N GLU A 60 -9.35 3.95 -16.70
CA GLU A 60 -9.72 5.35 -16.99
C GLU A 60 -11.22 5.54 -17.28
N ILE A 61 -11.88 4.50 -17.80
CA ILE A 61 -13.31 4.51 -18.11
C ILE A 61 -14.13 4.85 -16.85
N SER A 62 -13.64 4.45 -15.68
CA SER A 62 -14.33 4.71 -14.41
C SER A 62 -14.10 6.12 -13.84
N TYR A 63 -13.16 6.93 -14.35
CA TYR A 63 -12.78 8.22 -13.73
C TYR A 63 -13.95 9.18 -13.45
N PRO A 64 -14.97 9.32 -14.31
CA PRO A 64 -16.14 10.14 -14.00
C PRO A 64 -16.88 9.67 -12.72
N LEU A 65 -16.84 8.38 -12.41
CA LEU A 65 -17.40 7.81 -11.17
C LEU A 65 -16.57 8.23 -9.95
N TRP A 66 -15.24 8.21 -10.08
CA TRP A 66 -14.32 8.63 -9.02
C TRP A 66 -14.48 10.10 -8.66
N GLU A 67 -14.70 10.98 -9.64
CA GLU A 67 -14.90 12.41 -9.38
C GLU A 67 -16.18 12.68 -8.57
N ARG A 68 -17.25 11.92 -8.82
CA ARG A 68 -18.55 12.12 -8.17
C ARG A 68 -18.60 11.52 -6.76
N ILE A 69 -17.96 10.38 -6.52
CA ILE A 69 -18.07 9.65 -5.25
C ILE A 69 -16.90 9.99 -4.32
N GLY A 70 -17.17 10.73 -3.24
CA GLY A 70 -16.15 11.16 -2.28
C GLY A 70 -15.37 10.01 -1.60
N ILE A 71 -16.00 8.85 -1.41
CA ILE A 71 -15.34 7.64 -0.86
C ILE A 71 -14.26 7.12 -1.83
N LEU A 72 -14.55 7.09 -3.13
CA LEU A 72 -13.58 6.65 -4.14
C LEU A 72 -12.39 7.61 -4.19
N ARG A 73 -12.60 8.93 -4.09
CA ARG A 73 -11.48 9.91 -4.04
C ARG A 73 -10.49 9.68 -2.89
N ARG A 74 -10.91 9.05 -1.79
CA ARG A 74 -10.02 8.70 -0.66
C ARG A 74 -9.15 7.48 -0.95
N LEU A 75 -9.58 6.59 -1.84
CA LEU A 75 -8.76 5.50 -2.36
C LEU A 75 -7.80 6.08 -3.40
N GLN A 76 -6.69 6.65 -2.95
CA GLN A 76 -5.78 7.51 -3.75
C GLN A 76 -5.35 6.98 -5.13
N PHE A 77 -5.53 5.69 -5.47
CA PHE A 77 -5.22 5.14 -6.78
C PHE A 77 -6.24 4.07 -7.25
N PRO A 78 -6.88 4.25 -8.42
CA PRO A 78 -7.68 3.21 -9.06
C PRO A 78 -6.93 1.89 -9.26
N LEU A 79 -5.61 1.95 -9.45
CA LEU A 79 -4.73 0.78 -9.59
C LEU A 79 -4.84 -0.19 -8.40
N ARG A 80 -5.29 0.23 -7.20
CA ARG A 80 -5.51 -0.69 -6.07
C ARG A 80 -6.52 -1.79 -6.38
N PHE A 81 -7.49 -1.51 -7.24
CA PHE A 81 -8.45 -2.54 -7.68
C PHE A 81 -7.79 -3.62 -8.54
N LEU A 82 -6.59 -3.39 -9.07
CA LEU A 82 -5.85 -4.42 -9.82
C LEU A 82 -5.47 -5.61 -8.94
N GLN A 83 -5.21 -5.40 -7.64
CA GLN A 83 -4.93 -6.50 -6.71
C GLN A 83 -6.14 -7.42 -6.57
N ILE A 84 -7.33 -6.83 -6.43
CA ILE A 84 -8.61 -7.56 -6.37
C ILE A 84 -8.83 -8.30 -7.70
N ALA A 85 -8.63 -7.62 -8.83
CA ALA A 85 -8.76 -8.23 -10.15
C ALA A 85 -7.79 -9.40 -10.38
N PHE A 86 -6.55 -9.28 -9.92
CA PHE A 86 -5.54 -10.32 -10.05
C PHE A 86 -5.93 -11.58 -9.27
N VAL A 87 -6.29 -11.43 -7.99
CA VAL A 87 -6.71 -12.55 -7.15
C VAL A 87 -7.97 -13.21 -7.70
N ALA A 88 -8.99 -12.42 -8.06
CA ALA A 88 -10.24 -12.93 -8.60
C ALA A 88 -10.03 -13.63 -9.96
N SER A 89 -9.19 -13.08 -10.85
CA SER A 89 -8.92 -13.70 -12.15
C SER A 89 -8.15 -15.02 -12.02
N ALA A 90 -7.26 -15.15 -11.03
CA ALA A 90 -6.57 -16.41 -10.74
C ALA A 90 -7.55 -17.50 -10.30
N PHE A 91 -8.47 -17.20 -9.37
CA PHE A 91 -9.51 -18.15 -8.97
C PHE A 91 -10.45 -18.50 -10.13
N ALA A 92 -10.88 -17.51 -10.91
CA ALA A 92 -11.69 -17.71 -12.10
C ALA A 92 -11.02 -18.65 -13.10
N LEU A 93 -9.72 -18.46 -13.36
CA LEU A 93 -8.93 -19.28 -14.28
C LEU A 93 -8.83 -20.74 -13.80
N VAL A 94 -8.53 -20.96 -12.51
CA VAL A 94 -8.41 -22.30 -11.94
C VAL A 94 -9.74 -23.05 -11.94
N TRP A 95 -10.82 -22.43 -11.47
CA TRP A 95 -12.13 -23.07 -11.42
C TRP A 95 -12.71 -23.31 -12.82
N SER A 96 -12.54 -22.37 -13.74
CA SER A 96 -12.99 -22.55 -15.14
C SER A 96 -12.21 -23.66 -15.85
N ALA A 97 -10.89 -23.75 -15.64
CA ALA A 97 -10.05 -24.83 -16.19
C ALA A 97 -10.49 -26.22 -15.67
N ALA A 98 -10.87 -26.32 -14.40
CA ALA A 98 -11.35 -27.57 -13.80
C ALA A 98 -12.70 -28.05 -14.40
N CYS A 99 -13.49 -27.14 -14.99
CA CYS A 99 -14.77 -27.47 -15.61
C CYS A 99 -14.64 -28.03 -17.04
N VAL A 100 -13.47 -27.89 -17.68
CA VAL A 100 -13.29 -28.28 -19.08
C VAL A 100 -13.26 -29.80 -19.23
N VAL A 101 -14.00 -30.32 -20.22
CA VAL A 101 -14.10 -31.75 -20.52
C VAL A 101 -12.72 -32.36 -20.78
N GLN A 102 -12.51 -33.60 -20.30
CA GLN A 102 -11.23 -34.31 -20.32
C GLN A 102 -10.58 -34.36 -21.72
N THR A 103 -11.36 -34.43 -22.79
CA THR A 103 -10.89 -34.42 -24.19
C THR A 103 -10.13 -33.14 -24.55
N ARG A 104 -10.46 -32.00 -23.95
CA ARG A 104 -9.80 -30.69 -24.19
C ARG A 104 -8.76 -30.32 -23.12
N ARG A 105 -8.49 -31.22 -22.16
CA ARG A 105 -7.60 -30.97 -21.02
C ARG A 105 -6.16 -30.67 -21.45
N LYS A 106 -5.66 -31.30 -22.52
CA LYS A 106 -4.31 -31.02 -23.05
C LYS A 106 -4.19 -29.57 -23.53
N THR A 107 -5.16 -29.09 -24.29
CA THR A 107 -5.18 -27.69 -24.79
C THR A 107 -5.22 -26.69 -23.65
N VAL A 108 -6.06 -26.93 -22.63
CA VAL A 108 -6.12 -26.09 -21.42
C VAL A 108 -4.76 -26.02 -20.72
N TRP A 109 -4.10 -27.15 -20.49
CA TRP A 109 -2.78 -27.16 -19.85
C TRP A 109 -1.71 -26.47 -20.69
N MET A 110 -1.74 -26.60 -22.02
CA MET A 110 -0.83 -25.85 -22.89
C MET A 110 -1.06 -24.33 -22.78
N MET A 111 -2.31 -23.88 -22.74
CA MET A 111 -2.64 -22.46 -22.57
C MET A 111 -2.20 -21.93 -21.20
N ILE A 112 -2.42 -22.70 -20.12
CA ILE A 112 -1.96 -22.35 -18.78
C ILE A 112 -0.42 -22.31 -18.74
N GLY A 113 0.26 -23.30 -19.33
CA GLY A 113 1.71 -23.32 -19.42
C GLY A 113 2.27 -22.10 -20.16
N ALA A 114 1.70 -21.77 -21.32
CA ALA A 114 2.06 -20.58 -22.09
C ALA A 114 1.84 -19.29 -21.29
N PHE A 115 0.71 -19.18 -20.58
CA PHE A 115 0.42 -18.05 -19.71
C PHE A 115 1.45 -17.89 -18.58
N LEU A 116 1.81 -18.99 -17.90
CA LEU A 116 2.81 -18.97 -16.81
C LEU A 116 4.20 -18.60 -17.32
N ILE A 117 4.60 -19.12 -18.48
CA ILE A 117 5.88 -18.76 -19.12
C ILE A 117 5.88 -17.26 -19.47
N GLY A 118 4.81 -16.76 -20.10
CA GLY A 118 4.68 -15.34 -20.44
C GLY A 118 4.71 -14.44 -19.21
N SER A 119 4.01 -14.82 -18.14
CA SER A 119 4.00 -14.11 -16.85
C SER A 119 5.40 -14.06 -16.23
N THR A 120 6.11 -15.18 -16.23
CA THR A 120 7.48 -15.26 -15.70
C THR A 120 8.47 -14.41 -16.52
N ALA A 121 8.34 -14.44 -17.85
CA ALA A 121 9.17 -13.62 -18.73
C ALA A 121 8.91 -12.11 -18.53
N MET A 122 7.64 -11.71 -18.37
CA MET A 122 7.26 -10.33 -18.09
C MET A 122 7.79 -9.86 -16.73
N LEU A 123 7.70 -10.70 -15.68
CA LEU A 123 8.28 -10.39 -14.37
C LEU A 123 9.81 -10.19 -14.48
N GLY A 124 10.50 -11.07 -15.19
CA GLY A 124 11.94 -10.94 -15.44
C GLY A 124 12.30 -9.66 -16.20
N ALA A 125 11.47 -9.26 -17.17
CA ALA A 125 11.66 -8.01 -17.91
C ALA A 125 11.46 -6.78 -17.01
N LEU A 126 10.44 -6.79 -16.14
CA LEU A 126 10.17 -5.72 -15.19
C LEU A 126 11.29 -5.59 -14.14
N GLU A 127 11.77 -6.71 -13.58
CA GLU A 127 12.89 -6.70 -12.64
C GLU A 127 14.19 -6.22 -13.30
N ARG A 128 14.44 -6.62 -14.55
CA ARG A 128 15.58 -6.12 -15.32
C ARG A 128 15.48 -4.61 -15.57
N GLN A 129 14.30 -4.11 -15.93
CA GLN A 129 14.10 -2.68 -16.14
C GLN A 129 14.22 -1.91 -14.81
N TYR A 130 13.62 -2.43 -13.73
CA TYR A 130 13.73 -1.86 -12.40
C TYR A 130 15.19 -1.78 -11.96
N THR A 131 15.97 -2.85 -12.11
CA THR A 131 17.40 -2.84 -11.75
C THR A 131 18.24 -1.91 -12.64
N ALA A 132 17.91 -1.78 -13.93
CA ALA A 132 18.61 -0.86 -14.84
C ALA A 132 18.28 0.62 -14.58
N GLU A 133 17.05 0.92 -14.17
CA GLU A 133 16.56 2.29 -13.97
C GLU A 133 16.50 2.70 -12.49
N ALA A 134 16.79 1.78 -11.56
CA ALA A 134 16.75 2.04 -10.13
C ALA A 134 17.71 3.17 -9.77
N LYS A 135 17.14 4.32 -9.42
CA LYS A 135 17.85 5.44 -8.82
C LYS A 135 17.73 5.34 -7.29
N PRO A 136 18.76 5.77 -6.52
CA PRO A 136 18.63 5.86 -5.07
C PRO A 136 17.39 6.66 -4.70
N ALA A 137 16.57 6.16 -3.76
CA ALA A 137 15.31 6.79 -3.38
C ALA A 137 15.45 8.28 -3.03
N LEU A 138 16.59 8.67 -2.43
CA LEU A 138 16.93 10.06 -2.12
C LEU A 138 17.07 10.97 -3.35
N THR A 139 17.50 10.44 -4.50
CA THR A 139 17.63 11.21 -5.76
C THR A 139 16.31 11.34 -6.51
N VAL A 140 15.36 10.42 -6.29
CA VAL A 140 13.99 10.48 -6.83
C VAL A 140 13.08 11.31 -5.93
N ALA A 141 13.31 11.24 -4.61
CA ALA A 141 12.65 12.04 -3.60
C ALA A 141 13.20 13.47 -3.50
N ALA A 142 14.37 13.76 -4.09
CA ALA A 142 14.86 15.12 -4.28
C ALA A 142 13.87 15.84 -5.22
N PRO A 143 13.07 16.78 -4.71
CA PRO A 143 11.88 17.28 -5.38
C PRO A 143 12.29 18.36 -6.39
N GLY A 144 13.04 17.99 -7.41
CA GLY A 144 13.33 18.87 -8.55
C GLY A 144 12.09 19.00 -9.43
N ILE A 145 11.10 19.80 -9.03
CA ILE A 145 10.05 20.44 -9.87
C ILE A 145 9.10 19.48 -10.64
N ALA A 146 9.42 18.20 -10.79
CA ALA A 146 8.91 17.36 -11.87
C ALA A 146 7.66 16.53 -11.55
N GLN A 147 7.24 16.42 -10.28
CA GLN A 147 6.03 15.68 -9.91
C GLN A 147 5.00 16.59 -9.25
N ARG A 148 4.26 17.34 -10.07
CA ARG A 148 3.03 18.07 -9.67
C ARG A 148 1.84 17.12 -9.51
N GLY A 149 1.98 16.12 -8.64
CA GLY A 149 0.86 15.38 -8.06
C GLY A 149 0.58 15.88 -6.65
N GLN A 150 -0.59 15.55 -6.08
CA GLN A 150 -0.69 15.63 -4.62
C GLN A 150 0.47 14.80 -4.04
N PRO A 151 1.21 15.31 -3.04
CA PRO A 151 2.20 14.49 -2.36
C PRO A 151 1.45 13.26 -1.86
N GLU A 152 1.83 12.10 -2.39
CA GLU A 152 1.16 10.81 -2.15
C GLU A 152 0.98 10.52 -0.65
N MET A 153 1.82 11.15 0.17
CA MET A 153 1.79 11.09 1.62
C MET A 153 1.83 12.49 2.24
N LYS A 154 0.85 13.35 1.95
CA LYS A 154 0.59 14.54 2.79
C LYS A 154 -0.12 14.05 4.06
N PRO A 155 0.49 14.09 5.27
CA PRO A 155 -0.20 13.70 6.49
C PRO A 155 -1.44 14.57 6.70
N ALA A 156 -2.47 14.04 7.35
CA ALA A 156 -3.70 14.79 7.61
C ALA A 156 -3.45 16.09 8.40
N THR A 157 -2.34 16.14 9.15
CA THR A 157 -1.91 17.30 9.92
C THR A 157 -1.09 18.31 9.14
N ALA A 158 -0.55 17.96 7.96
CA ALA A 158 0.22 18.91 7.17
C ALA A 158 -0.71 20.02 6.66
N GLY A 159 -0.43 21.26 7.05
CA GLY A 159 -1.09 22.44 6.47
C GLY A 159 -0.62 22.69 5.03
N ASP A 160 -0.86 23.87 4.47
CA ASP A 160 -0.43 24.19 3.10
C ASP A 160 0.99 24.79 3.03
N ALA A 161 1.50 25.30 4.15
CA ALA A 161 2.80 25.97 4.21
C ALA A 161 4.00 25.03 4.42
N TRP A 162 3.78 23.72 4.65
CA TRP A 162 4.88 22.77 4.89
C TRP A 162 5.92 22.73 3.75
N ARG A 163 5.48 22.93 2.50
CA ARG A 163 6.40 23.02 1.36
C ARG A 163 7.27 24.26 1.44
N LYS A 164 6.66 25.40 1.75
CA LYS A 164 7.38 26.67 1.93
C LYS A 164 8.43 26.56 3.04
N TYR A 165 8.12 25.84 4.12
CA TYR A 165 9.09 25.54 5.18
C TYR A 165 10.32 24.78 4.63
N LEU A 166 10.13 23.75 3.81
CA LEU A 166 11.24 23.02 3.19
C LEU A 166 12.04 23.89 2.21
N ASP A 167 11.35 24.66 1.37
CA ASP A 167 11.97 25.54 0.37
C ASP A 167 12.83 26.64 1.04
N GLN A 168 12.46 27.04 2.26
CA GLN A 168 13.20 28.01 3.07
C GLN A 168 14.43 27.42 3.78
N GLY A 169 14.71 26.11 3.62
CA GLY A 169 15.83 25.42 4.26
C GLY A 169 15.44 24.62 5.51
N GLY A 170 14.14 24.52 5.83
CA GLY A 170 13.60 23.64 6.85
C GLY A 170 14.22 23.84 8.24
N TRP A 171 14.69 22.74 8.83
CA TRP A 171 15.24 22.70 10.19
C TRP A 171 16.45 23.62 10.36
N GLU A 172 17.36 23.57 9.40
CA GLU A 172 18.60 24.33 9.42
C GLU A 172 18.32 25.84 9.37
N ALA A 173 17.31 26.24 8.60
CA ALA A 173 16.86 27.63 8.54
C ALA A 173 16.19 28.07 9.84
N ASP A 174 15.32 27.25 10.43
CA ASP A 174 14.69 27.55 11.72
C ASP A 174 15.73 27.74 12.83
N CYS A 175 16.75 26.88 12.89
CA CYS A 175 17.85 27.01 13.83
C CYS A 175 18.64 28.32 13.61
N SER A 176 18.92 28.68 12.35
CA SER A 176 19.60 29.94 12.04
C SER A 176 18.76 31.17 12.41
N ILE A 177 17.45 31.17 12.12
CA ILE A 177 16.53 32.28 12.39
C ILE A 177 16.39 32.50 13.90
N LEU A 178 16.27 31.41 14.65
CA LEU A 178 16.14 31.42 16.11
C LEU A 178 17.49 31.57 16.84
N LYS A 179 18.60 31.65 16.10
CA LYS A 179 19.98 31.71 16.65
C LYS A 179 20.31 30.55 17.59
N LEU A 180 19.92 29.34 17.19
CA LEU A 180 20.15 28.09 17.90
C LEU A 180 21.31 27.31 17.31
N SER A 181 22.10 26.67 18.18
CA SER A 181 23.03 25.62 17.75
C SER A 181 22.28 24.30 17.72
N CYS A 182 22.05 23.74 16.53
CA CYS A 182 21.27 22.52 16.35
C CYS A 182 22.10 21.39 15.77
N THR A 183 22.02 20.20 16.35
CA THR A 183 22.61 18.98 15.80
C THR A 183 21.60 17.83 15.78
N ARG A 184 21.62 17.04 14.70
CA ARG A 184 20.83 15.80 14.60
C ARG A 184 21.70 14.65 15.08
N SER A 185 21.44 14.11 16.27
CA SER A 185 22.29 13.09 16.86
C SER A 185 21.88 11.67 16.47
N VAL A 186 20.58 11.40 16.29
CA VAL A 186 20.08 10.08 15.89
C VAL A 186 18.90 10.21 14.92
N SER A 187 18.96 9.49 13.79
CA SER A 187 17.85 9.41 12.82
C SER A 187 17.57 7.96 12.43
N LYS A 188 16.95 7.21 13.35
CA LYS A 188 16.41 5.86 13.10
C LYS A 188 14.91 5.94 12.79
N THR A 189 14.35 4.88 12.21
CA THR A 189 12.93 4.83 11.81
C THR A 189 11.97 5.06 12.97
N HIS A 190 12.26 4.50 14.16
CA HIS A 190 11.40 4.56 15.35
C HIS A 190 11.97 5.43 16.49
N HIS A 191 13.11 6.07 16.26
CA HIS A 191 13.79 6.86 17.27
C HIS A 191 14.56 7.99 16.61
N LYS A 192 14.20 9.22 16.95
CA LYS A 192 14.84 10.43 16.44
C LYS A 192 15.27 11.28 17.63
N VAL A 193 16.47 11.86 17.54
CA VAL A 193 17.02 12.72 18.59
C VAL A 193 17.61 13.97 17.95
N TRP A 194 17.21 15.11 18.50
CA TRP A 194 17.73 16.43 18.17
C TRP A 194 18.32 17.05 19.42
N VAL A 195 19.47 17.70 19.27
CA VAL A 195 20.07 18.50 20.33
C VAL A 195 20.05 19.94 19.86
N ALA A 196 19.50 20.82 20.70
CA ALA A 196 19.42 22.24 20.44
C ALA A 196 19.93 23.01 21.66
N GLU A 197 20.80 23.99 21.44
CA GLU A 197 21.27 24.91 22.46
C GLU A 197 20.60 26.27 22.27
N ALA A 198 19.84 26.70 23.28
CA ALA A 198 19.13 27.97 23.27
C ALA A 198 19.77 28.98 24.23
N THR A 199 19.91 30.23 23.81
CA THR A 199 20.37 31.32 24.69
C THR A 199 19.23 32.01 25.42
N VAL A 200 18.00 31.87 24.89
CA VAL A 200 16.77 32.48 25.41
C VAL A 200 15.66 31.45 25.42
N ASP A 201 14.58 31.74 26.15
CA ASP A 201 13.38 30.91 26.15
C ASP A 201 12.65 31.01 24.80
N ILE A 202 12.30 29.87 24.20
CA ILE A 202 11.65 29.77 22.89
C ILE A 202 10.40 28.93 23.03
N GLN A 203 9.25 29.47 22.64
CA GLN A 203 7.94 28.81 22.83
C GLN A 203 7.46 28.00 21.60
N GLY A 204 8.16 28.08 20.47
CA GLY A 204 7.67 27.57 19.18
C GLY A 204 8.75 26.94 18.31
N PHE A 205 9.60 26.08 18.89
CA PHE A 205 10.62 25.39 18.11
C PHE A 205 10.03 24.20 17.34
N ARG A 206 10.05 24.26 16.01
CA ARG A 206 9.45 23.26 15.13
C ARG A 206 10.40 22.08 14.90
N LEU A 207 9.89 20.86 15.06
CA LEU A 207 10.64 19.65 14.76
C LEU A 207 10.49 19.25 13.28
N PRO A 208 11.52 18.68 12.63
CA PRO A 208 11.51 18.36 11.22
C PRO A 208 10.89 16.99 10.96
N MET A 209 9.70 16.78 11.51
CA MET A 209 8.88 15.60 11.30
C MET A 209 7.41 16.01 11.41
N PHE A 210 6.52 15.40 10.64
CA PHE A 210 5.10 15.67 10.82
C PHE A 210 4.58 15.09 12.13
N TRP A 211 3.67 15.81 12.77
CA TRP A 211 3.01 15.29 13.96
C TRP A 211 2.17 14.06 13.60
N PHE A 212 2.32 13.01 14.40
CA PHE A 212 1.51 11.81 14.31
C PHE A 212 1.30 11.21 15.72
N PRO A 213 0.08 10.77 16.08
CA PRO A 213 -0.26 10.40 17.45
C PRO A 213 0.47 9.17 17.99
N GLY A 214 1.13 8.39 17.14
CA GLY A 214 1.99 7.27 17.55
C GLY A 214 3.37 7.68 18.10
N TRP A 215 3.74 8.96 18.01
CA TRP A 215 5.00 9.48 18.55
C TRP A 215 4.85 9.99 19.98
N GLU A 216 5.78 9.59 20.83
CA GLU A 216 5.99 10.14 22.16
C GLU A 216 7.20 11.07 22.11
N PHE A 217 7.03 12.32 22.57
CA PHE A 217 8.09 13.31 22.60
C PHE A 217 8.63 13.46 24.01
N LEU A 218 9.95 13.46 24.14
CA LEU A 218 10.63 13.68 25.41
C LEU A 218 11.56 14.89 25.29
N VAL A 219 11.56 15.74 26.30
CA VAL A 219 12.47 16.89 26.41
C VAL A 219 13.31 16.68 27.66
N ASN A 220 14.62 16.49 27.48
CA ASN A 220 15.55 16.14 28.56
C ASN A 220 15.09 14.91 29.38
N GLY A 221 14.44 13.94 28.71
CA GLY A 221 13.92 12.71 29.32
C GLY A 221 12.51 12.79 29.89
N GLU A 222 11.90 13.98 29.96
CA GLU A 222 10.52 14.16 30.43
C GLU A 222 9.53 14.13 29.27
N ALA A 223 8.44 13.37 29.40
CA ALA A 223 7.42 13.27 28.36
C ALA A 223 6.66 14.60 28.21
N VAL A 224 6.56 15.10 26.98
CA VAL A 224 5.84 16.32 26.63
C VAL A 224 4.83 16.08 25.52
N THR A 225 3.74 16.83 25.54
CA THR A 225 2.78 16.85 24.43
C THR A 225 3.04 18.11 23.60
N PRO A 226 3.61 18.01 22.39
CA PRO A 226 3.89 19.18 21.56
C PRO A 226 2.59 19.82 21.08
N SER A 227 2.60 21.14 20.91
CA SER A 227 1.57 21.81 20.10
C SER A 227 1.86 21.53 18.62
N VAL A 228 0.86 21.68 17.74
CA VAL A 228 1.04 21.44 16.29
C VAL A 228 0.86 22.76 15.56
N ASP A 229 1.86 23.15 14.78
CA ASP A 229 1.76 24.28 13.86
C ASP A 229 0.72 23.92 12.79
N GLN A 230 -0.40 24.63 12.74
CA GLN A 230 -1.50 24.33 11.81
C GLN A 230 -1.10 24.58 10.35
N ASP A 231 -0.16 25.48 10.10
CA ASP A 231 0.25 25.84 8.74
C ASP A 231 1.20 24.79 8.13
N THR A 232 2.02 24.17 8.96
CA THR A 232 3.04 23.19 8.51
C THR A 232 2.72 21.75 8.92
N GLY A 233 1.93 21.53 9.97
CA GLY A 233 1.69 20.22 10.57
C GLY A 233 2.86 19.66 11.38
N LEU A 234 3.84 20.50 11.70
CA LEU A 234 5.02 20.12 12.47
C LEU A 234 4.76 20.30 13.98
N PRO A 235 5.27 19.40 14.84
CA PRO A 235 5.21 19.58 16.28
C PRO A 235 6.10 20.75 16.70
N MET A 236 5.58 21.58 17.59
CA MET A 236 6.26 22.69 18.24
C MET A 236 6.48 22.37 19.71
N ILE A 237 7.70 22.61 20.17
CA ILE A 237 8.13 22.39 21.54
C ILE A 237 8.75 23.67 22.10
N ALA A 238 8.55 23.92 23.39
CA ALA A 238 9.23 25.00 24.09
C ALA A 238 10.65 24.56 24.49
N LEU A 239 11.64 25.38 24.19
CA LEU A 239 13.03 25.20 24.61
C LEU A 239 13.37 26.23 25.67
N ARG A 240 13.87 25.76 26.82
CA ARG A 240 14.46 26.63 27.85
C ARG A 240 15.90 26.97 27.48
N PRO A 241 16.47 28.07 28.00
CA PRO A 241 17.88 28.37 27.85
C PRO A 241 18.78 27.20 28.29
N GLY A 242 19.84 26.95 27.54
CA GLY A 242 20.79 25.86 27.73
C GLY A 242 20.67 24.75 26.69
N ASN A 243 21.39 23.66 26.95
CA ASN A 243 21.36 22.46 26.11
C ASN A 243 20.09 21.65 26.37
N THR A 244 19.28 21.50 25.32
CA THR A 244 18.06 20.71 25.35
C THR A 244 18.16 19.54 24.38
N THR A 245 17.89 18.34 24.88
CA THR A 245 17.76 17.13 24.07
C THR A 245 16.28 16.84 23.85
N VAL A 246 15.87 16.81 22.58
CA VAL A 246 14.51 16.45 22.17
C VAL A 246 14.56 15.07 21.54
N GLU A 247 13.78 14.14 22.07
CA GLU A 247 13.64 12.79 21.55
C GLU A 247 12.21 12.57 21.04
N ALA A 248 12.07 11.90 19.91
CA ALA A 248 10.80 11.34 19.45
C ALA A 248 10.93 9.82 19.35
N ARG A 249 10.08 9.11 20.10
CA ARG A 249 10.04 7.64 20.16
C ARG A 249 8.72 7.13 19.63
N TRP A 250 8.77 6.13 18.74
CA TRP A 250 7.55 5.51 18.24
C TRP A 250 6.99 4.55 19.29
N ARG A 251 5.80 4.88 19.81
CA ARG A 251 5.08 4.05 20.79
C ARG A 251 4.01 3.15 20.15
N GLY A 252 3.70 3.42 18.89
CA GLY A 252 2.64 2.78 18.13
C GLY A 252 1.26 3.29 18.50
N LEU A 253 0.27 2.93 17.70
CA LEU A 253 -1.12 3.31 17.94
C LEU A 253 -1.86 2.23 18.74
N PRO A 254 -2.83 2.59 19.61
CA PRO A 254 -3.73 1.61 20.22
C PRO A 254 -4.43 0.72 19.18
N GLN A 255 -4.76 1.30 18.03
CA GLN A 255 -5.39 0.59 16.91
C GLN A 255 -4.48 -0.49 16.30
N GLU A 256 -3.15 -0.28 16.28
CA GLU A 256 -2.20 -1.30 15.80
C GLU A 256 -2.19 -2.52 16.71
N ARG A 257 -2.26 -2.31 18.03
CA ARG A 257 -2.35 -3.40 19.00
C ARG A 257 -3.63 -4.20 18.85
N ASN A 258 -4.76 -3.50 18.66
CA ASN A 258 -6.05 -4.14 18.40
C ASN A 258 -6.03 -4.92 17.08
N GLY A 259 -5.47 -4.34 16.02
CA GLY A 259 -5.30 -5.00 14.73
C GLY A 259 -4.46 -6.27 14.84
N ALA A 260 -3.32 -6.21 15.53
CA ALA A 260 -2.48 -7.38 15.77
C ALA A 260 -3.21 -8.49 16.55
N ALA A 261 -4.00 -8.13 17.57
CA ALA A 261 -4.81 -9.09 18.30
C ALA A 261 -5.87 -9.76 17.41
N ILE A 262 -6.58 -8.99 16.57
CA ILE A 262 -7.56 -9.53 15.62
C ILE A 262 -6.89 -10.47 14.62
N SER A 263 -5.74 -10.08 14.05
CA SER A 263 -4.97 -10.93 13.13
C SER A 263 -4.52 -12.24 13.78
N LEU A 264 -4.05 -12.19 15.03
CA LEU A 264 -3.68 -13.39 15.78
C LEU A 264 -4.89 -14.30 16.01
N MET A 265 -6.03 -13.76 16.42
CA MET A 265 -7.26 -14.53 16.60
C MET A 265 -7.74 -15.17 15.30
N ALA A 266 -7.69 -14.44 14.18
CA ALA A 266 -8.06 -14.96 12.87
C ALA A 266 -7.14 -16.12 12.45
N LEU A 267 -5.82 -15.97 12.65
CA LEU A 267 -4.85 -17.03 12.36
C LEU A 267 -5.11 -18.28 13.20
N LEU A 268 -5.34 -18.12 14.51
CA LEU A 268 -5.66 -19.23 15.40
C LEU A 268 -6.97 -19.93 14.98
N ALA A 269 -7.99 -19.17 14.59
CA ALA A 269 -9.23 -19.73 14.07
C ALA A 269 -9.01 -20.53 12.77
N THR A 270 -8.20 -20.03 11.83
CA THR A 270 -7.86 -20.76 10.61
C THR A 270 -7.11 -22.06 10.92
N VAL A 271 -6.09 -22.02 11.79
CA VAL A 271 -5.35 -23.22 12.20
C VAL A 271 -6.27 -24.24 12.87
N TRP A 272 -7.18 -23.78 13.75
CA TRP A 272 -8.15 -24.63 14.40
C TRP A 272 -9.12 -25.29 13.40
N LEU A 273 -9.63 -24.56 12.42
CA LEU A 273 -10.49 -25.11 11.36
C LEU A 273 -9.77 -26.17 10.52
N LEU A 274 -8.51 -25.93 10.15
CA LEU A 274 -7.68 -26.89 9.43
C LEU A 274 -7.47 -28.17 10.25
N TYR A 275 -7.18 -28.03 11.55
CA TYR A 275 -7.02 -29.16 12.46
C TYR A 275 -8.32 -29.95 12.64
N ALA A 276 -9.44 -29.26 12.87
CA ALA A 276 -10.75 -29.89 13.02
C ALA A 276 -11.19 -30.66 11.76
N ASN A 277 -10.95 -30.10 10.57
CA ASN A 277 -11.27 -30.74 9.30
C ASN A 277 -10.41 -31.98 9.04
N ARG A 278 -9.12 -31.95 9.39
CA ARG A 278 -8.23 -33.12 9.31
C ARG A 278 -8.75 -34.28 10.17
N ASN A 279 -9.17 -33.99 11.40
CA ASN A 279 -9.67 -35.01 12.33
C ASN A 279 -11.03 -35.60 11.89
N ARG A 280 -11.89 -34.81 11.25
CA ARG A 280 -13.15 -35.30 10.67
C ARG A 280 -12.91 -36.26 9.49
N GLY A 281 -11.90 -35.97 8.65
CA GLY A 281 -11.50 -36.85 7.55
C GLY A 281 -11.03 -38.23 8.04
N LEU A 282 -10.24 -38.27 9.11
CA LEU A 282 -9.75 -39.53 9.70
C LEU A 282 -10.91 -40.40 10.24
N LYS A 283 -11.88 -39.80 10.95
CA LYS A 283 -13.04 -40.55 11.47
C LYS A 283 -13.95 -41.11 10.37
N ARG A 284 -14.05 -40.42 9.21
CA ARG A 284 -14.89 -40.90 8.10
C ARG A 284 -14.28 -42.13 7.43
N ASN A 285 -12.97 -42.22 7.34
CA ASN A 285 -12.30 -43.39 6.76
C ASN A 285 -12.32 -44.61 7.67
N SER A 286 -12.37 -44.45 9.00
CA SER A 286 -12.45 -45.59 9.93
C SER A 286 -13.82 -46.30 9.93
N ILE A 287 -14.89 -45.68 9.41
CA ILE A 287 -16.25 -46.26 9.41
C ILE A 287 -16.50 -47.15 8.17
N HIS A 288 -15.66 -47.08 7.13
CA HIS A 288 -15.83 -47.88 5.90
C HIS A 288 -14.94 -49.14 5.83
N VAL A 289 -14.20 -49.47 6.89
CA VAL A 289 -13.28 -50.63 6.94
C VAL A 289 -13.75 -51.69 7.96
N ALA A 290 -14.96 -51.56 8.49
CA ALA A 290 -15.64 -52.57 9.31
C ALA A 290 -16.93 -53.02 8.61
#